data_AF-A0A1G4S426-F1
#
_entry.id   AF-A0A1G4S426-F1
#
_cell.length_a   1.000
_cell.length_b   1.000
_cell.length_c   1.000
_cell.angle_alpha   90.00
_cell.angle_beta   90.00
_cell.angle_gamma   90.00
#
_symmetry.space_group_name_H-M   'P 1'
#
loop_
_entity.id
_entity.type
_entity.pdbx_description
1 polymer ?
#
loop_
_entity_poly.entity_id
_entity_poly.type
_entity_poly.pdbx_seq_one_letter_code
_entity_poly.pdbx_strand_id
1 'polypeptide(L)'
;MRKSLLLLLLLIPAYCMAQVKITGKVINMTDTRPVPNASVFLNNAQVGNKTADDGTFTLSNVKPGKYDFIISIVGYETYTYSLQAGSTNINLGTISIIPKTFQLNEVKIRPDPNREKYYAIFRQQFLGYSDNAAKCKILNSDVLDFDYDEATRILKATSHDFLKIENKALGYRIKYKLTNFNYNPAKAMLYYEGISNFEDLKGTEKQKRKWRKERQSAYLGSYMHFYRSAIKDSLTQENFVVMRLIRKPNPNYHGGLNNKYLQSLVNKPLDRADFFKLTDQEGLFAIGFTDCLYVMYTKKGQAPSDNTVQAFNMPNNATTIISFDEPYAFFDNNGIVANPHSVIYEGDWGISRVAEMLPVDYEPVVEKK
;
A
#
# COMPACT_ATOMS: atom_id res chain seq x y z
N MET A 1 15.42 22.63 47.49
CA MET A 1 15.07 23.11 46.14
C MET A 1 16.16 22.87 45.08
N ARG A 2 17.46 23.11 45.39
CA ARG A 2 18.57 22.93 44.43
C ARG A 2 18.82 21.48 43.97
N LYS A 3 18.56 20.47 44.83
CA LYS A 3 18.71 19.03 44.51
C LYS A 3 17.58 18.46 43.64
N SER A 4 16.34 18.97 43.77
CA SER A 4 15.21 18.56 42.92
C SER A 4 15.31 19.11 41.49
N LEU A 5 15.97 20.26 41.30
CA LEU A 5 16.22 20.84 39.98
C LEU A 5 17.28 20.03 39.19
N LEU A 6 18.26 19.45 39.89
CA LEU A 6 19.27 18.56 39.30
C LEU A 6 18.69 17.20 38.87
N LEU A 7 17.68 16.67 39.59
CA LEU A 7 16.97 15.45 39.19
C LEU A 7 16.10 15.66 37.93
N LEU A 8 15.57 16.87 37.74
CA LEU A 8 14.78 17.25 36.56
C LEU A 8 15.65 17.42 35.31
N LEU A 9 16.92 17.85 35.46
CA LEU A 9 17.88 17.96 34.36
C LEU A 9 18.41 16.61 33.86
N LEU A 10 18.42 15.58 34.70
CA LEU A 10 18.91 14.23 34.36
C LEU A 10 17.92 13.41 33.52
N LEU A 11 16.66 13.86 33.38
CA LEU A 11 15.62 13.22 32.57
C LEU A 11 15.48 13.84 31.16
N ILE A 12 16.24 14.90 30.86
CA ILE A 12 16.19 15.61 29.57
C ILE A 12 16.87 14.86 28.39
N PRO A 13 17.86 13.95 28.55
CA PRO A 13 18.47 13.31 27.38
C PRO A 13 17.63 12.22 26.71
N ALA A 14 16.44 11.86 27.23
CA ALA A 14 15.66 10.74 26.72
C ALA A 14 14.81 11.03 25.45
N TYR A 15 14.87 12.24 24.89
CA TYR A 15 14.05 12.63 23.73
C TYR A 15 14.87 13.11 22.52
N CYS A 16 16.09 12.60 22.34
CA CYS A 16 16.68 12.65 21.00
C CYS A 16 16.03 11.55 20.16
N MET A 17 14.87 11.83 19.57
CA MET A 17 14.40 11.07 18.40
C MET A 17 15.50 11.21 17.35
N ALA A 18 16.34 10.19 17.19
CA ALA A 18 17.36 10.21 16.17
C ALA A 18 16.67 10.39 14.81
N GLN A 19 16.83 11.57 14.20
CA GLN A 19 16.35 11.82 12.86
C GLN A 19 17.29 11.09 11.90
N VAL A 20 16.97 9.83 11.61
CA VAL A 20 17.74 9.03 10.66
C VAL A 20 17.64 9.68 9.29
N LYS A 21 18.81 9.82 8.67
CA LYS A 21 18.97 10.34 7.32
C LYS A 21 19.48 9.25 6.39
N ILE A 22 19.01 9.30 5.15
CA ILE A 22 19.61 8.57 4.04
C ILE A 22 20.22 9.59 3.09
N THR A 23 21.52 9.47 2.84
CA THR A 23 22.27 10.39 1.98
C THR A 23 22.96 9.66 0.84
N GLY A 24 23.26 10.38 -0.23
CA GLY A 24 24.04 9.85 -1.35
C GLY A 24 24.15 10.85 -2.48
N LYS A 25 24.68 10.39 -3.62
CA LYS A 25 24.85 11.15 -4.84
C LYS A 25 24.41 10.33 -6.05
N VAL A 26 23.67 10.95 -6.96
CA VAL A 26 23.20 10.30 -8.20
C VAL A 26 24.02 10.82 -9.37
N ILE A 27 24.55 9.89 -10.17
CA ILE A 27 25.28 10.18 -11.41
C ILE A 27 24.70 9.39 -12.58
N ASN A 28 24.92 9.88 -13.78
CA ASN A 28 24.64 9.15 -15.01
C ASN A 28 25.73 8.08 -15.21
N MET A 29 25.31 6.83 -15.44
CA MET A 29 26.23 5.70 -15.66
C MET A 29 27.14 5.89 -16.89
N THR A 30 26.71 6.63 -17.92
CA THR A 30 27.47 6.73 -19.18
C THR A 30 28.57 7.79 -19.16
N ASP A 31 28.30 8.97 -18.60
CA ASP A 31 29.24 10.10 -18.62
C ASP A 31 29.68 10.56 -17.22
N THR A 32 29.22 9.88 -16.17
CA THR A 32 29.51 10.15 -14.75
C THR A 32 29.08 11.55 -14.26
N ARG A 33 28.33 12.30 -15.08
CA ARG A 33 27.85 13.63 -14.67
C ARG A 33 26.77 13.50 -13.61
N PRO A 34 26.70 14.46 -12.65
CA PRO A 34 25.61 14.49 -11.68
C PRO A 34 24.25 14.57 -12.34
N VAL A 35 23.26 13.92 -11.72
CA VAL A 35 21.86 13.99 -12.18
C VAL A 35 21.07 14.89 -11.23
N PRO A 36 20.84 16.16 -11.57
CA PRO A 36 20.08 17.08 -10.75
C PRO A 36 18.57 16.87 -10.91
N ASN A 37 17.80 17.33 -9.91
CA ASN A 37 16.33 17.30 -9.91
C ASN A 37 15.69 15.90 -10.06
N ALA A 38 16.44 14.82 -9.85
CA ALA A 38 15.88 13.47 -9.78
C ALA A 38 15.05 13.32 -8.50
N SER A 39 13.89 12.69 -8.59
CA SER A 39 13.06 12.42 -7.41
C SER A 39 13.64 11.22 -6.67
N VAL A 40 13.93 11.40 -5.39
CA VAL A 40 14.50 10.38 -4.51
C VAL A 40 13.55 10.19 -3.34
N PHE A 41 13.04 8.98 -3.12
CA PHE A 41 12.02 8.74 -2.09
C PHE A 41 11.98 7.30 -1.61
N LEU A 42 11.33 7.07 -0.48
CA LEU A 42 11.00 5.73 0.00
C LEU A 42 9.61 5.35 -0.50
N ASN A 43 9.49 4.18 -1.14
CA ASN A 43 8.24 3.74 -1.73
C ASN A 43 7.14 3.61 -0.66
N ASN A 44 5.93 4.02 -1.02
CA ASN A 44 4.75 4.06 -0.18
C ASN A 44 4.92 4.86 1.11
N ALA A 45 5.89 5.79 1.19
CA ALA A 45 6.15 6.60 2.38
C ALA A 45 5.92 8.11 2.11
N GLN A 46 5.94 8.92 3.17
CA GLN A 46 5.97 10.39 3.04
C GLN A 46 7.38 10.92 2.77
N VAL A 47 8.40 10.13 3.10
CA VAL A 47 9.80 10.54 2.97
C VAL A 47 10.24 10.59 1.51
N GLY A 48 10.57 11.79 1.03
CA GLY A 48 11.10 12.03 -0.30
C GLY A 48 11.75 13.40 -0.42
N ASN A 49 12.64 13.56 -1.40
CA ASN A 49 13.31 14.80 -1.75
C ASN A 49 13.74 14.77 -3.23
N LYS A 50 14.47 15.78 -3.69
CA LYS A 50 15.12 15.80 -4.99
C LYS A 50 16.63 15.85 -4.85
N THR A 51 17.35 15.39 -5.87
CA THR A 51 18.79 15.65 -5.98
C THR A 51 19.04 17.14 -6.24
N ALA A 52 20.08 17.67 -5.61
CA ALA A 52 20.61 19.01 -5.85
C ALA A 52 21.35 19.09 -7.20
N ASP A 53 21.83 20.29 -7.56
CA ASP A 53 22.55 20.53 -8.82
C ASP A 53 23.82 19.69 -8.97
N ASP A 54 24.47 19.36 -7.85
CA ASP A 54 25.62 18.47 -7.79
C ASP A 54 25.26 16.98 -7.70
N GLY A 55 23.98 16.62 -7.84
CA GLY A 55 23.46 15.26 -7.78
C GLY A 55 23.31 14.69 -6.36
N THR A 56 23.67 15.43 -5.31
CA THR A 56 23.53 14.96 -3.92
C THR A 56 22.08 14.96 -3.46
N PHE A 57 21.72 14.08 -2.54
CA PHE A 57 20.40 14.07 -1.91
C PHE A 57 20.48 13.81 -0.40
N THR A 58 19.42 14.20 0.31
CA THR A 58 19.21 13.85 1.71
C THR A 58 17.73 13.59 1.95
N LEU A 59 17.41 12.38 2.37
CA LEU A 59 16.13 12.01 2.95
C LEU A 59 16.25 12.14 4.47
N SER A 60 15.31 12.83 5.11
CA SER A 60 15.31 13.08 6.56
C SER A 60 14.06 12.50 7.20
N ASN A 61 14.12 12.29 8.53
CA ASN A 61 13.02 11.73 9.32
C ASN A 61 12.60 10.33 8.84
N VAL A 62 13.58 9.53 8.42
CA VAL A 62 13.34 8.14 8.04
C VAL A 62 13.00 7.36 9.31
N LYS A 63 11.81 6.75 9.34
CA LYS A 63 11.43 5.87 10.46
C LYS A 63 12.13 4.51 10.31
N PRO A 64 12.35 3.77 11.40
CA PRO A 64 12.84 2.40 11.30
C PRO A 64 11.87 1.53 10.51
N GLY A 65 12.39 0.69 9.62
CA GLY A 65 11.58 -0.15 8.74
C GLY A 65 12.31 -0.58 7.48
N LYS A 66 11.74 -1.56 6.79
CA LYS A 66 12.20 -1.96 5.46
C LYS A 66 11.54 -1.05 4.43
N TYR A 67 12.32 -0.57 3.46
CA TYR A 67 11.85 0.29 2.40
C TYR A 67 12.50 -0.08 1.07
N ASP A 68 11.75 0.12 -0.01
CA ASP A 68 12.35 0.27 -1.34
C ASP A 68 12.70 1.74 -1.55
N PHE A 69 13.99 2.03 -1.63
CA PHE A 69 14.52 3.33 -2.01
C PHE A 69 14.47 3.49 -3.52
N ILE A 70 13.86 4.58 -3.98
CA ILE A 70 13.59 4.84 -5.40
C ILE A 70 14.31 6.10 -5.86
N ILE A 71 14.93 6.03 -7.03
CA ILE A 71 15.33 7.20 -7.83
C ILE A 71 14.56 7.17 -9.16
N SER A 72 13.86 8.27 -9.46
CA SER A 72 13.11 8.40 -10.71
C SER A 72 13.30 9.79 -11.33
N ILE A 73 13.62 9.81 -12.62
CA ILE A 73 13.72 11.01 -13.44
C ILE A 73 13.42 10.65 -14.90
N VAL A 74 12.88 11.61 -15.66
CA VAL A 74 12.62 11.45 -17.09
C VAL A 74 13.92 11.14 -17.84
N GLY A 75 13.85 10.20 -18.79
CA GLY A 75 15.01 9.79 -19.61
C GLY A 75 15.90 8.71 -18.98
N TYR A 76 15.62 8.26 -17.76
CA TYR A 76 16.40 7.23 -17.07
C TYR A 76 15.51 6.08 -16.60
N GLU A 77 16.12 4.90 -16.44
CA GLU A 77 15.49 3.76 -15.78
C GLU A 77 15.23 4.08 -14.30
N THR A 78 14.15 3.55 -13.75
CA THR A 78 13.86 3.72 -12.32
C THR A 78 14.81 2.81 -11.54
N TYR A 79 15.64 3.41 -10.68
CA TYR A 79 16.52 2.67 -9.80
C TYR A 79 15.78 2.33 -8.51
N THR A 80 15.83 1.07 -8.10
CA THR A 80 15.21 0.55 -6.88
C THR A 80 16.26 -0.18 -6.06
N TYR A 81 16.34 0.12 -4.76
CA TYR A 81 17.22 -0.56 -3.82
C TYR A 81 16.50 -0.80 -2.49
N SER A 82 16.35 -2.05 -2.09
CA SER A 82 15.73 -2.39 -0.80
C SER A 82 16.74 -2.15 0.33
N LEU A 83 16.32 -1.40 1.35
CA LEU A 83 17.15 -1.10 2.53
C LEU A 83 16.36 -1.27 3.83
N GLN A 84 17.08 -1.57 4.90
CA GLN A 84 16.56 -1.60 6.26
C GLN A 84 17.04 -0.34 7.00
N ALA A 85 16.11 0.54 7.34
CA ALA A 85 16.37 1.69 8.19
C ALA A 85 16.29 1.26 9.67
N GLY A 86 17.35 1.56 10.41
CA GLY A 86 17.43 1.37 11.87
C GLY A 86 17.38 2.69 12.61
N SER A 87 18.25 2.87 13.60
CA SER A 87 18.42 4.11 14.37
C SER A 87 19.63 4.96 13.93
N THR A 88 20.39 4.50 12.94
CA THR A 88 21.61 5.15 12.45
C THR A 88 21.45 5.69 11.03
N ASN A 89 22.15 6.79 10.73
CA ASN A 89 22.20 7.34 9.37
C ASN A 89 22.77 6.33 8.38
N ILE A 90 22.25 6.36 7.15
CA ILE A 90 22.68 5.50 6.05
C ILE A 90 23.28 6.39 4.96
N ASN A 91 24.51 6.08 4.55
CA ASN A 91 25.11 6.69 3.37
C ASN A 91 25.16 5.65 2.24
N LEU A 92 24.39 5.88 1.18
CA LEU A 92 24.34 5.00 0.01
C LEU A 92 25.50 5.26 -0.97
N GLY A 93 26.35 6.25 -0.69
CA GLY A 93 27.49 6.58 -1.55
C GLY A 93 27.05 7.17 -2.90
N THR A 94 27.78 6.80 -3.95
CA THR A 94 27.47 7.22 -5.33
C THR A 94 26.67 6.13 -6.03
N ILE A 95 25.51 6.50 -6.55
CA ILE A 95 24.58 5.62 -7.26
C ILE A 95 24.56 6.04 -8.73
N SER A 96 24.90 5.11 -9.62
CA SER A 96 24.82 5.31 -11.06
C SER A 96 23.47 4.85 -11.60
N ILE A 97 22.78 5.71 -12.34
CA ILE A 97 21.51 5.37 -13.00
C ILE A 97 21.69 5.28 -14.52
N ILE A 98 20.91 4.39 -15.14
CA ILE A 98 21.04 4.03 -16.55
C ILE A 98 20.11 4.93 -17.39
N PRO A 99 20.64 5.67 -18.40
CA PRO A 99 19.79 6.35 -19.37
C PRO A 99 18.95 5.34 -20.14
N LYS A 100 17.67 5.64 -20.34
CA LYS A 100 16.82 4.82 -21.21
C LYS A 100 17.36 4.91 -22.63
N THR A 101 17.61 3.77 -23.25
CA THR A 101 17.76 3.71 -24.71
C THR A 101 16.39 3.99 -25.31
N PHE A 102 16.22 5.16 -25.92
CA PHE A 102 14.99 5.47 -26.65
C PHE A 102 14.84 4.52 -27.84
N GLN A 103 14.12 3.41 -27.65
CA GLN A 103 13.29 2.92 -28.74
C GLN A 103 12.01 3.71 -28.67
N LEU A 104 11.87 4.69 -29.56
CA LEU A 104 10.61 5.36 -29.82
C LEU A 104 9.63 4.29 -30.32
N ASN A 105 8.91 3.66 -29.40
CA ASN A 105 7.61 3.14 -29.76
C ASN A 105 6.80 4.38 -30.12
N GLU A 106 6.51 4.55 -31.41
CA GLU A 106 5.60 5.57 -31.89
C GLU A 106 4.32 5.45 -31.05
N VAL A 107 4.12 6.38 -30.11
CA VAL A 107 2.85 6.49 -29.41
C VAL A 107 1.91 7.01 -30.48
N LYS A 108 1.27 6.08 -31.19
CA LYS A 108 0.11 6.40 -32.01
C LYS A 108 -0.95 6.84 -31.01
N ILE A 109 -0.94 8.13 -30.67
CA ILE A 109 -2.05 8.80 -30.00
C ILE A 109 -3.17 8.82 -31.03
N ARG A 110 -3.76 7.65 -31.26
CA ARG A 110 -5.08 7.56 -31.85
C ARG A 110 -6.02 7.97 -30.73
N PRO A 111 -6.88 8.97 -30.93
CA PRO A 111 -7.99 9.20 -30.04
C PRO A 111 -8.74 7.88 -29.89
N ASP A 112 -8.70 7.30 -28.69
CA ASP A 112 -9.50 6.14 -28.36
C ASP A 112 -10.89 6.62 -27.97
N PRO A 113 -11.93 6.36 -28.79
CA PRO A 113 -13.29 6.81 -28.48
C PRO A 113 -13.84 6.22 -27.18
N ASN A 114 -13.26 5.12 -26.69
CA ASN A 114 -13.66 4.47 -25.44
C ASN A 114 -12.87 4.94 -24.22
N ARG A 115 -11.92 5.87 -24.38
CA ARG A 115 -11.02 6.31 -23.30
C ARG A 115 -11.77 6.76 -22.04
N GLU A 116 -12.85 7.53 -22.18
CA GLU A 116 -13.64 8.00 -21.03
C GLU A 116 -14.33 6.84 -20.30
N LYS A 117 -14.82 5.83 -21.04
CA LYS A 117 -15.39 4.61 -20.46
C LYS A 117 -14.31 3.83 -19.69
N TYR A 118 -13.14 3.63 -20.28
CA TYR A 118 -12.02 2.94 -19.63
C TYR A 118 -11.52 3.69 -18.40
N TYR A 119 -11.42 5.01 -18.49
CA TYR A 119 -11.06 5.86 -17.35
C TYR A 119 -12.09 5.77 -16.22
N ALA A 120 -13.40 5.73 -16.53
CA ALA A 120 -14.43 5.56 -15.51
C ALA A 120 -14.30 4.22 -14.76
N ILE A 121 -14.09 3.13 -15.50
CA ILE A 121 -13.84 1.79 -14.92
C ILE A 121 -12.57 1.82 -14.07
N PHE A 122 -11.45 2.29 -14.64
CA PHE A 122 -10.18 2.39 -13.96
C PHE A 122 -10.31 3.21 -12.67
N ARG A 123 -10.88 4.41 -12.73
CA ARG A 123 -11.05 5.31 -11.58
C ARG A 123 -11.80 4.61 -10.45
N GLN A 124 -12.90 3.93 -10.77
CA GLN A 124 -13.71 3.22 -9.78
C GLN A 124 -12.96 2.02 -9.18
N GLN A 125 -12.33 1.20 -10.00
CA GLN A 125 -11.59 0.02 -9.54
C GLN A 125 -10.32 0.40 -8.77
N PHE A 126 -9.62 1.44 -9.19
CA PHE A 126 -8.34 1.86 -8.62
C PHE A 126 -8.50 2.69 -7.34
N LEU A 127 -9.46 3.62 -7.30
CA LEU A 127 -9.73 4.42 -6.09
C LEU A 127 -10.60 3.66 -5.08
N GLY A 128 -11.45 2.75 -5.54
CA GLY A 128 -12.40 2.00 -4.72
C GLY A 128 -13.78 2.66 -4.64
N TYR A 129 -14.62 2.15 -3.74
CA TYR A 129 -16.06 2.46 -3.65
C TYR A 129 -16.45 3.25 -2.38
N SER A 130 -15.48 3.58 -1.52
CA SER A 130 -15.77 4.19 -0.22
C SER A 130 -16.11 5.68 -0.30
N ASP A 131 -16.61 6.24 0.80
CA ASP A 131 -16.77 7.69 0.98
C ASP A 131 -15.46 8.46 0.84
N ASN A 132 -14.31 7.81 1.11
CA ASN A 132 -13.00 8.39 0.87
C ASN A 132 -12.69 8.43 -0.64
N ALA A 133 -13.07 7.39 -1.39
CA ALA A 133 -12.92 7.35 -2.84
C ALA A 133 -13.73 8.45 -3.54
N ALA A 134 -14.94 8.73 -3.05
CA ALA A 134 -15.77 9.85 -3.54
C ALA A 134 -15.08 11.22 -3.37
N LYS A 135 -14.18 11.36 -2.39
CA LYS A 135 -13.39 12.57 -2.11
C LYS A 135 -12.00 12.56 -2.76
N CYS A 136 -11.71 11.57 -3.60
CA CYS A 136 -10.47 11.45 -4.36
C CYS A 136 -10.64 11.99 -5.79
N LYS A 137 -9.61 12.70 -6.27
CA LYS A 137 -9.55 13.19 -7.66
C LYS A 137 -8.18 12.88 -8.27
N ILE A 138 -8.17 12.23 -9.42
CA ILE A 138 -6.99 12.12 -10.28
C ILE A 138 -6.89 13.42 -11.07
N LEU A 139 -5.75 14.11 -10.99
CA LEU A 139 -5.56 15.46 -11.51
C LEU A 139 -4.98 15.51 -12.93
N ASN A 140 -4.36 14.42 -13.38
CA ASN A 140 -3.68 14.27 -14.67
C ASN A 140 -3.97 12.88 -15.25
N SER A 141 -5.21 12.61 -15.64
CA SER A 141 -5.58 11.30 -16.19
C SER A 141 -4.96 11.03 -17.57
N ASP A 142 -4.44 12.05 -18.25
CA ASP A 142 -3.74 12.01 -19.53
C ASP A 142 -2.47 11.15 -19.51
N VAL A 143 -1.86 10.96 -18.33
CA VAL A 143 -0.67 10.10 -18.20
C VAL A 143 -0.98 8.61 -18.23
N LEU A 144 -2.26 8.23 -18.28
CA LEU A 144 -2.73 6.84 -18.33
C LEU A 144 -2.83 6.37 -19.78
N ASP A 145 -2.25 5.20 -20.01
CA ASP A 145 -2.35 4.41 -21.24
C ASP A 145 -3.25 3.21 -20.96
N PHE A 146 -4.34 3.06 -21.73
CA PHE A 146 -5.30 1.97 -21.59
C PHE A 146 -5.18 0.97 -22.74
N ASP A 147 -5.35 -0.30 -22.41
CA ASP A 147 -5.46 -1.39 -23.38
C ASP A 147 -6.63 -2.29 -22.95
N TYR A 148 -7.64 -2.42 -23.81
CA TYR A 148 -8.82 -3.24 -23.54
C TYR A 148 -8.92 -4.38 -24.54
N ASP A 149 -8.90 -5.60 -24.03
CA ASP A 149 -9.08 -6.80 -24.83
C ASP A 149 -10.57 -7.17 -24.88
N GLU A 150 -11.20 -7.00 -26.05
CA GLU A 150 -12.61 -7.32 -26.27
C GLU A 150 -12.94 -8.82 -26.09
N ALA A 151 -12.00 -9.71 -26.41
CA ALA A 151 -12.22 -11.16 -26.32
C ALA A 151 -12.23 -11.62 -24.87
N THR A 152 -11.28 -11.13 -24.06
CA THR A 152 -11.17 -11.50 -22.64
C THR A 152 -11.93 -10.55 -21.71
N ARG A 153 -12.37 -9.40 -22.22
CA ARG A 153 -12.98 -8.28 -21.47
C ARG A 153 -12.08 -7.72 -20.36
N ILE A 154 -10.77 -7.86 -20.53
CA ILE A 154 -9.78 -7.40 -19.56
C ILE A 154 -9.40 -5.95 -19.89
N LEU A 155 -9.53 -5.06 -18.90
CA LEU A 155 -8.98 -3.71 -18.98
C LEU A 155 -7.60 -3.68 -18.35
N LYS A 156 -6.60 -3.30 -19.13
CA LYS A 156 -5.25 -3.01 -18.67
C LYS A 156 -4.96 -1.52 -18.66
N ALA A 157 -4.11 -1.08 -17.74
CA ALA A 157 -3.60 0.28 -17.74
C ALA A 157 -2.16 0.38 -17.22
N THR A 158 -1.42 1.35 -17.75
CA THR A 158 -0.11 1.77 -17.26
C THR A 158 -0.05 3.29 -17.19
N SER A 159 0.97 3.85 -16.53
CA SER A 159 1.23 5.29 -16.58
C SER A 159 2.67 5.60 -16.98
N HIS A 160 2.85 6.49 -17.96
CA HIS A 160 4.19 6.92 -18.38
C HIS A 160 4.81 7.99 -17.46
N ASP A 161 4.02 8.64 -16.60
CA ASP A 161 4.44 9.53 -15.51
C ASP A 161 3.59 9.28 -14.24
N PHE A 162 3.94 9.90 -13.11
CA PHE A 162 3.19 9.77 -11.87
C PHE A 162 1.78 10.39 -11.99
N LEU A 163 0.77 9.56 -11.69
CA LEU A 163 -0.58 10.01 -11.38
C LEU A 163 -0.54 10.88 -10.13
N LYS A 164 -1.19 12.03 -10.18
CA LYS A 164 -1.37 12.94 -9.05
C LYS A 164 -2.80 12.78 -8.55
N ILE A 165 -2.93 12.15 -7.40
CA ILE A 165 -4.21 11.84 -6.78
C ILE A 165 -4.36 12.73 -5.55
N GLU A 166 -5.38 13.57 -5.55
CA GLU A 166 -5.74 14.37 -4.38
C GLU A 166 -6.81 13.63 -3.57
N ASN A 167 -6.45 13.16 -2.38
CA ASN A 167 -7.34 12.52 -1.43
C ASN A 167 -7.70 13.53 -0.32
N LYS A 168 -8.81 14.24 -0.49
CA LYS A 168 -9.27 15.24 0.50
C LYS A 168 -9.79 14.61 1.80
N ALA A 169 -10.14 13.32 1.78
CA ALA A 169 -10.63 12.62 2.95
C ALA A 169 -9.50 12.38 3.95
N LEU A 170 -8.38 11.85 3.47
CA LEU A 170 -7.20 11.57 4.28
C LEU A 170 -6.22 12.75 4.31
N GLY A 171 -6.44 13.80 3.52
CA GLY A 171 -5.56 14.96 3.51
C GLY A 171 -4.21 14.69 2.85
N TYR A 172 -4.18 13.82 1.84
CA TYR A 172 -2.96 13.46 1.12
C TYR A 172 -3.02 13.85 -0.35
N ARG A 173 -1.86 14.22 -0.89
CA ARG A 173 -1.57 14.09 -2.32
C ARG A 173 -0.70 12.85 -2.51
N ILE A 174 -1.19 11.92 -3.31
CA ILE A 174 -0.50 10.68 -3.64
C ILE A 174 0.07 10.85 -5.05
N LYS A 175 1.38 10.70 -5.20
CA LYS A 175 2.02 10.48 -6.50
C LYS A 175 2.12 8.98 -6.70
N TYR A 176 1.52 8.44 -7.76
CA TYR A 176 1.50 7.01 -8.02
C TYR A 176 1.95 6.73 -9.46
N LYS A 177 3.05 6.00 -9.65
CA LYS A 177 3.46 5.52 -10.96
C LYS A 177 2.98 4.08 -11.11
N LEU A 178 1.97 3.92 -11.95
CA LEU A 178 1.27 2.67 -12.23
C LEU A 178 2.06 1.86 -13.27
N THR A 179 2.61 0.73 -12.83
CA THR A 179 3.34 -0.18 -13.71
C THR A 179 2.40 -1.19 -14.35
N ASN A 180 1.37 -1.62 -13.62
CA ASN A 180 0.41 -2.60 -14.09
C ASN A 180 -0.94 -2.33 -13.42
N PHE A 181 -2.00 -2.43 -14.20
CA PHE A 181 -3.38 -2.53 -13.77
C PHE A 181 -4.03 -3.56 -14.67
N ASN A 182 -4.74 -4.51 -14.10
CA ASN A 182 -5.43 -5.56 -14.82
C ASN A 182 -6.75 -5.86 -14.12
N TYR A 183 -7.85 -5.46 -14.74
CA TYR A 183 -9.19 -5.70 -14.24
C TYR A 183 -9.91 -6.72 -15.11
N ASN A 184 -10.28 -7.85 -14.50
CA ASN A 184 -11.05 -8.92 -15.10
C ASN A 184 -12.45 -8.97 -14.45
N PRO A 185 -13.48 -8.39 -15.09
CA PRO A 185 -14.83 -8.37 -14.53
C PRO A 185 -15.47 -9.76 -14.45
N ALA A 186 -15.14 -10.68 -15.37
CA ALA A 186 -15.70 -12.02 -15.38
C ALA A 186 -15.29 -12.85 -14.15
N LYS A 187 -14.11 -12.55 -13.59
CA LYS A 187 -13.60 -13.17 -12.37
C LYS A 187 -13.76 -12.29 -11.12
N ALA A 188 -14.30 -11.08 -11.25
CA ALA A 188 -14.28 -10.03 -10.23
C ALA A 188 -12.86 -9.80 -9.65
N MET A 189 -11.83 -9.94 -10.48
CA MET A 189 -10.43 -9.85 -10.09
C MET A 189 -9.85 -8.51 -10.53
N LEU A 190 -9.13 -7.86 -9.63
CA LEU A 190 -8.36 -6.67 -9.90
C LEU A 190 -6.93 -6.88 -9.39
N TYR A 191 -5.97 -6.68 -10.28
CA TYR A 191 -4.56 -6.55 -9.96
C TYR A 191 -4.10 -5.14 -10.29
N TYR A 192 -3.28 -4.54 -9.42
CA TYR A 192 -2.52 -3.35 -9.78
C TYR A 192 -1.23 -3.26 -8.96
N GLU A 193 -0.19 -2.71 -9.56
CA GLU A 193 1.10 -2.51 -8.92
C GLU A 193 1.75 -1.21 -9.39
N GLY A 194 2.61 -0.68 -8.54
CA GLY A 194 3.28 0.57 -8.79
C GLY A 194 4.01 1.07 -7.57
N ILE A 195 4.66 2.22 -7.76
CA ILE A 195 5.38 2.92 -6.71
C ILE A 195 4.64 4.20 -6.34
N SER A 196 4.68 4.55 -5.07
CA SER A 196 3.96 5.71 -4.56
C SER A 196 4.77 6.54 -3.58
N ASN A 197 4.40 7.82 -3.49
CA ASN A 197 4.88 8.75 -2.47
C ASN A 197 3.74 9.67 -2.03
N PHE A 198 3.74 10.04 -0.75
CA PHE A 198 2.66 10.77 -0.10
C PHE A 198 3.14 12.15 0.35
N GLU A 199 2.32 13.17 0.10
CA GLU A 199 2.52 14.53 0.61
C GLU A 199 1.28 14.96 1.38
N ASP A 200 1.45 15.61 2.53
CA ASP A 200 0.31 16.19 3.25
C ASP A 200 -0.27 17.37 2.45
N LEU A 201 -1.60 17.43 2.37
CA LEU A 201 -2.28 18.61 1.87
C LEU A 201 -2.14 19.77 2.86
N LYS A 202 -2.04 20.99 2.33
CA LYS A 202 -2.14 22.20 3.17
C LYS A 202 -3.57 22.31 3.69
N GLY A 203 -3.73 22.54 4.99
CA GLY A 203 -5.05 22.68 5.62
C GLY A 203 -4.98 23.42 6.95
N THR A 204 -6.14 23.93 7.36
CA THR A 204 -6.34 24.51 8.69
C THR A 204 -6.22 23.43 9.78
N GLU A 205 -5.98 23.83 11.03
CA GLU A 205 -5.91 22.88 12.16
C GLU A 205 -7.20 22.06 12.31
N LYS A 206 -8.37 22.63 11.99
CA LYS A 206 -9.63 21.89 11.96
C LYS A 206 -9.61 20.77 10.91
N GLN A 207 -9.11 21.05 9.71
CA GLN A 207 -8.98 20.05 8.65
C GLN A 207 -7.96 18.97 9.03
N LYS A 208 -6.79 19.35 9.54
CA LYS A 208 -5.77 18.40 10.02
C LYS A 208 -6.30 17.48 11.13
N ARG A 209 -7.07 18.01 12.08
CA ARG A 209 -7.75 17.20 13.10
C ARG A 209 -8.73 16.19 12.49
N LYS A 210 -9.50 16.60 11.48
CA LYS A 210 -10.38 15.69 10.74
C LYS A 210 -9.56 14.61 10.04
N TRP A 211 -8.53 14.98 9.28
CA TRP A 211 -7.66 14.03 8.58
C TRP A 211 -7.02 13.02 9.53
N ARG A 212 -6.57 13.42 10.73
CA ARG A 212 -6.03 12.47 11.72
C ARG A 212 -7.07 11.41 12.12
N LYS A 213 -8.32 11.81 12.34
CA LYS A 213 -9.42 10.88 12.65
C LYS A 213 -9.73 9.95 11.48
N GLU A 214 -9.79 10.49 10.26
CA GLU A 214 -10.05 9.68 9.05
C GLU A 214 -8.90 8.70 8.77
N ARG A 215 -7.64 9.13 8.93
CA ARG A 215 -6.46 8.25 8.81
C ARG A 215 -6.49 7.12 9.86
N GLN A 216 -6.88 7.43 11.10
CA GLN A 216 -7.02 6.40 12.13
C GLN A 216 -8.14 5.42 11.80
N SER A 217 -9.26 5.90 11.26
CA SER A 217 -10.35 5.06 10.77
C SER A 217 -9.90 4.15 9.61
N ALA A 218 -9.13 4.69 8.65
CA ALA A 218 -8.56 3.94 7.54
C ALA A 218 -7.53 2.89 8.02
N TYR A 219 -6.78 3.18 9.08
CA TYR A 219 -5.83 2.24 9.67
C TYR A 219 -6.53 1.08 10.37
N LEU A 220 -7.49 1.38 11.25
CA LEU A 220 -8.12 0.38 12.12
C LEU A 220 -8.88 -0.68 11.33
N GLY A 221 -8.37 -1.91 11.40
CA GLY A 221 -8.94 -3.07 10.71
C GLY A 221 -8.43 -3.26 9.29
N SER A 222 -7.53 -2.41 8.79
CA SER A 222 -6.86 -2.59 7.49
C SER A 222 -5.87 -3.76 7.48
N TYR A 223 -5.42 -4.15 6.29
CA TYR A 223 -4.33 -5.11 6.13
C TYR A 223 -3.06 -4.66 6.86
N MET A 224 -2.72 -3.37 6.81
CA MET A 224 -1.55 -2.82 7.52
C MET A 224 -1.68 -3.02 9.03
N HIS A 225 -2.87 -2.78 9.60
CA HIS A 225 -3.12 -3.04 11.01
C HIS A 225 -3.01 -4.53 11.34
N PHE A 226 -3.62 -5.39 10.53
CA PHE A 226 -3.59 -6.83 10.73
C PHE A 226 -2.16 -7.40 10.72
N TYR A 227 -1.36 -7.11 9.69
CA TYR A 227 0.00 -7.63 9.58
C TYR A 227 0.89 -7.13 10.72
N ARG A 228 0.79 -5.85 11.09
CA ARG A 228 1.53 -5.30 12.24
C ARG A 228 1.13 -5.96 13.56
N SER A 229 -0.15 -6.24 13.75
CA SER A 229 -0.64 -6.95 14.93
C SER A 229 -0.24 -8.42 14.94
N ALA A 230 -0.15 -9.07 13.77
CA ALA A 230 0.36 -10.42 13.65
C ALA A 230 1.85 -10.50 14.01
N ILE A 231 2.67 -9.55 13.53
CA ILE A 231 4.10 -9.47 13.89
C ILE A 231 4.29 -9.34 15.41
N LYS A 232 3.45 -8.54 16.06
CA LYS A 232 3.51 -8.28 17.51
C LYS A 232 2.80 -9.32 18.38
N ASP A 233 2.24 -10.36 17.77
CA ASP A 233 1.41 -11.36 18.46
C ASP A 233 0.26 -10.74 19.28
N SER A 234 -0.39 -9.73 18.71
CA SER A 234 -1.39 -8.91 19.39
C SER A 234 -2.76 -8.90 18.70
N LEU A 235 -3.04 -9.85 17.79
CA LEU A 235 -4.26 -9.87 16.97
C LEU A 235 -5.54 -9.78 17.82
N THR A 236 -5.67 -10.57 18.87
CA THR A 236 -6.86 -10.58 19.73
C THR A 236 -7.02 -9.28 20.49
N GLN A 237 -5.94 -8.73 21.05
CA GLN A 237 -5.90 -7.45 21.75
C GLN A 237 -6.30 -6.30 20.80
N GLU A 238 -5.90 -6.42 19.55
CA GLU A 238 -6.21 -5.50 18.46
C GLU A 238 -7.52 -5.82 17.74
N ASN A 239 -8.40 -6.64 18.36
CA ASN A 239 -9.77 -6.91 17.93
C ASN A 239 -9.89 -7.66 16.59
N PHE A 240 -8.87 -8.42 16.21
CA PHE A 240 -8.94 -9.37 15.10
C PHE A 240 -9.33 -10.76 15.58
N VAL A 241 -10.18 -11.41 14.79
CA VAL A 241 -10.51 -12.84 14.92
C VAL A 241 -10.28 -13.47 13.55
N VAL A 242 -9.47 -14.53 13.51
CA VAL A 242 -9.18 -15.28 12.29
C VAL A 242 -9.81 -16.65 12.40
N MET A 243 -10.61 -17.04 11.41
CA MET A 243 -11.30 -18.32 11.35
C MET A 243 -10.89 -19.06 10.08
N ARG A 244 -11.03 -20.38 10.07
CA ARG A 244 -10.84 -21.20 8.86
C ARG A 244 -12.12 -21.22 8.03
N LEU A 245 -12.03 -20.80 6.78
CA LEU A 245 -13.09 -20.92 5.80
C LEU A 245 -12.72 -21.93 4.72
N ILE A 246 -13.54 -22.97 4.57
CA ILE A 246 -13.40 -23.97 3.53
C ILE A 246 -14.28 -23.55 2.35
N ARG A 247 -13.69 -23.45 1.15
CA ARG A 247 -14.40 -23.18 -0.10
C ARG A 247 -14.23 -24.35 -1.05
N LYS A 248 -15.35 -24.94 -1.49
CA LYS A 248 -15.38 -25.97 -2.53
C LYS A 248 -16.05 -25.41 -3.79
N PRO A 249 -15.55 -25.71 -5.00
CA PRO A 249 -16.24 -25.33 -6.23
C PRO A 249 -17.71 -25.78 -6.18
N ASN A 250 -18.63 -24.86 -6.51
CA ASN A 250 -20.04 -25.21 -6.58
C ASN A 250 -20.33 -25.88 -7.93
N PRO A 251 -20.70 -27.17 -7.99
CA PRO A 251 -20.95 -27.87 -9.25
C PRO A 251 -22.14 -27.30 -10.04
N ASN A 252 -23.04 -26.57 -9.37
CA ASN A 252 -24.20 -25.92 -9.98
C ASN A 252 -23.90 -24.49 -10.45
N TYR A 253 -22.64 -24.04 -10.38
CA TYR A 253 -22.25 -22.71 -10.82
C TYR A 253 -22.07 -22.68 -12.34
N HIS A 254 -23.00 -22.02 -13.03
CA HIS A 254 -22.97 -21.83 -14.49
C HIS A 254 -22.75 -20.33 -14.87
N GLY A 255 -22.16 -19.54 -13.97
CA GLY A 255 -22.02 -18.09 -14.12
C GLY A 255 -23.16 -17.29 -13.47
N GLY A 256 -22.96 -15.98 -13.29
CA GLY A 256 -23.96 -15.06 -12.71
C GLY A 256 -23.91 -14.93 -11.18
N LEU A 257 -25.03 -14.51 -10.56
CA LEU A 257 -25.16 -14.17 -9.13
C LEU A 257 -25.12 -15.37 -8.17
N ASN A 258 -25.10 -16.61 -8.69
CA ASN A 258 -25.00 -17.80 -7.85
C ASN A 258 -23.62 -17.89 -7.19
N ASN A 259 -23.58 -18.39 -5.94
CA ASN A 259 -22.32 -18.53 -5.22
C ASN A 259 -21.37 -19.50 -5.95
N LYS A 260 -20.25 -18.96 -6.46
CA LYS A 260 -19.16 -19.71 -7.12
C LYS A 260 -18.63 -20.87 -6.26
N TYR A 261 -18.69 -20.71 -4.94
CA TYR A 261 -18.22 -21.69 -3.98
C TYR A 261 -19.31 -22.09 -2.99
N LEU A 262 -19.34 -23.37 -2.63
CA LEU A 262 -19.96 -23.84 -1.40
C LEU A 262 -19.01 -23.54 -0.25
N GLN A 263 -19.49 -22.80 0.75
CA GLN A 263 -18.66 -22.27 1.83
C GLN A 263 -19.01 -22.91 3.17
N SER A 264 -18.01 -23.22 3.99
CA SER A 264 -18.19 -23.72 5.35
C SER A 264 -17.19 -23.05 6.28
N LEU A 265 -17.70 -22.32 7.27
CA LEU A 265 -16.88 -21.67 8.27
C LEU A 265 -16.69 -22.61 9.47
N VAL A 266 -15.45 -22.90 9.83
CA VAL A 266 -15.14 -23.71 11.00
C VAL A 266 -15.32 -22.84 12.23
N ASN A 267 -16.23 -23.22 13.14
CA ASN A 267 -16.58 -22.45 14.33
C ASN A 267 -15.53 -22.58 15.46
N LYS A 268 -14.27 -22.34 15.14
CA LYS A 268 -13.14 -22.25 16.07
C LYS A 268 -12.14 -21.22 15.52
N PRO A 269 -11.77 -20.19 16.30
CA PRO A 269 -10.68 -19.29 15.92
C PRO A 269 -9.37 -20.06 15.70
N LEU A 270 -8.61 -19.63 14.70
CA LEU A 270 -7.25 -20.08 14.45
C LEU A 270 -6.28 -19.35 15.39
N ASP A 271 -5.25 -20.05 15.82
CA ASP A 271 -4.12 -19.45 16.50
C ASP A 271 -3.20 -18.79 15.46
N ARG A 272 -2.49 -17.74 15.86
CA ARG A 272 -1.58 -17.03 14.93
C ARG A 272 -0.56 -17.98 14.28
N ALA A 273 -0.05 -18.95 15.04
CA ALA A 273 0.92 -19.93 14.57
C ALA A 273 0.38 -20.84 13.44
N ASP A 274 -0.94 -20.94 13.28
CA ASP A 274 -1.55 -21.75 12.21
C ASP A 274 -1.30 -21.16 10.82
N PHE A 275 -1.09 -19.85 10.72
CA PHE A 275 -1.01 -19.15 9.43
C PHE A 275 0.15 -18.16 9.30
N PHE A 276 0.83 -17.78 10.39
CA PHE A 276 1.95 -16.85 10.37
C PHE A 276 3.27 -17.56 10.73
N LYS A 277 4.35 -17.20 10.03
CA LYS A 277 5.71 -17.71 10.26
C LYS A 277 6.75 -16.60 10.27
N LEU A 278 7.72 -16.75 11.17
CA LEU A 278 8.99 -16.01 11.11
C LEU A 278 9.86 -16.62 10.01
N THR A 279 10.64 -15.78 9.32
CA THR A 279 11.69 -16.24 8.40
C THR A 279 13.06 -16.12 9.04
N ASP A 280 14.09 -16.64 8.37
CA ASP A 280 15.50 -16.48 8.72
C ASP A 280 16.04 -15.07 8.38
N GLN A 281 15.31 -14.30 7.56
CA GLN A 281 15.67 -12.94 7.19
C GLN A 281 15.01 -11.92 8.13
N GLU A 282 15.84 -11.06 8.72
CA GLU A 282 15.36 -9.98 9.58
C GLU A 282 14.37 -9.07 8.83
N GLY A 283 13.23 -8.80 9.46
CA GLY A 283 12.19 -7.94 8.91
C GLY A 283 11.40 -8.55 7.75
N LEU A 284 11.55 -9.86 7.49
CA LEU A 284 10.74 -10.61 6.54
C LEU A 284 9.92 -11.69 7.27
N PHE A 285 8.63 -11.74 6.95
CA PHE A 285 7.67 -12.66 7.54
C PHE A 285 6.92 -13.40 6.43
N ALA A 286 6.31 -14.52 6.78
CA ALA A 286 5.48 -15.31 5.87
C ALA A 286 4.09 -15.51 6.46
N ILE A 287 3.07 -15.37 5.62
CA ILE A 287 1.70 -15.77 5.92
C ILE A 287 1.24 -16.80 4.89
N GLY A 288 0.50 -17.83 5.29
CA GLY A 288 0.00 -18.83 4.37
C GLY A 288 -1.00 -19.77 5.03
N PHE A 289 -1.93 -20.31 4.25
CA PHE A 289 -2.93 -21.25 4.74
C PHE A 289 -3.49 -22.08 3.58
N THR A 290 -3.82 -23.36 3.83
CA THR A 290 -4.27 -24.28 2.77
C THR A 290 -5.69 -24.01 2.29
N ASP A 291 -6.61 -23.70 3.21
CA ASP A 291 -7.94 -23.18 2.87
C ASP A 291 -7.90 -21.64 2.85
N CYS A 292 -9.01 -20.96 3.09
CA CYS A 292 -9.02 -19.51 3.22
C CYS A 292 -8.97 -19.07 4.69
N LEU A 293 -8.30 -17.94 4.93
CA LEU A 293 -8.42 -17.22 6.20
C LEU A 293 -9.65 -16.31 6.14
N TYR A 294 -10.52 -16.41 7.12
CA TYR A 294 -11.65 -15.52 7.32
C TYR A 294 -11.33 -14.56 8.45
N VAL A 295 -10.88 -13.36 8.09
CA VAL A 295 -10.39 -12.35 9.03
C VAL A 295 -11.50 -11.36 9.32
N MET A 296 -11.86 -11.22 10.60
CA MET A 296 -12.81 -10.24 11.08
C MET A 296 -12.13 -9.20 11.96
N TYR A 297 -12.51 -7.94 11.80
CA TYR A 297 -12.19 -6.87 12.74
C TYR A 297 -13.46 -6.44 13.48
N THR A 298 -13.52 -6.70 14.79
CA THR A 298 -14.78 -6.67 15.56
C THR A 298 -15.20 -5.27 16.02
N LYS A 299 -14.41 -4.22 15.71
CA LYS A 299 -14.71 -2.83 16.04
C LYS A 299 -15.25 -2.01 14.86
N LYS A 300 -15.40 -2.63 13.69
CA LYS A 300 -15.89 -1.98 12.47
C LYS A 300 -16.99 -2.85 11.87
N GLY A 301 -18.09 -2.24 11.42
CA GLY A 301 -19.13 -2.95 10.68
C GLY A 301 -18.68 -3.25 9.24
N GLN A 302 -19.31 -4.22 8.58
CA GLN A 302 -19.05 -4.47 7.17
C GLN A 302 -19.54 -3.29 6.33
N ALA A 303 -18.72 -2.84 5.39
CA ALA A 303 -19.18 -1.89 4.38
C ALA A 303 -20.24 -2.54 3.48
N PRO A 304 -21.30 -1.80 3.07
CA PRO A 304 -22.24 -2.30 2.07
C PRO A 304 -21.47 -2.65 0.80
N SER A 305 -21.57 -3.89 0.34
CA SER A 305 -21.00 -4.30 -0.95
C SER A 305 -21.93 -5.32 -1.60
N ASP A 306 -22.03 -5.29 -2.93
CA ASP A 306 -22.90 -6.20 -3.69
C ASP A 306 -22.47 -7.68 -3.55
N ASN A 307 -21.24 -7.92 -3.09
CA ASN A 307 -20.66 -9.25 -2.90
C ASN A 307 -20.41 -9.52 -1.41
N THR A 308 -21.44 -9.40 -0.56
CA THR A 308 -21.30 -9.63 0.90
C THR A 308 -20.69 -11.01 1.17
N VAL A 309 -19.49 -11.00 1.74
CA VAL A 309 -18.70 -12.20 2.05
C VAL A 309 -19.02 -12.73 3.46
N GLN A 310 -20.26 -12.56 3.89
CA GLN A 310 -20.65 -12.91 5.25
C GLN A 310 -21.07 -14.38 5.31
N ALA A 311 -20.40 -15.17 6.16
CA ALA A 311 -20.89 -16.50 6.47
C ALA A 311 -22.21 -16.38 7.25
N PHE A 312 -23.13 -17.34 7.03
CA PHE A 312 -24.44 -17.34 7.66
C PHE A 312 -24.34 -17.24 9.20
N ASN A 313 -25.18 -16.41 9.83
CA ASN A 313 -25.23 -16.16 11.28
C ASN A 313 -24.00 -15.49 11.93
N MET A 314 -23.09 -14.90 11.16
CA MET A 314 -21.99 -14.11 11.75
C MET A 314 -22.44 -12.68 12.12
N PRO A 315 -21.86 -12.04 13.14
CA PRO A 315 -22.06 -10.62 13.40
C PRO A 315 -21.64 -9.75 12.20
N ASN A 316 -22.24 -8.57 12.06
CA ASN A 316 -21.90 -7.61 11.01
C ASN A 316 -20.55 -6.92 11.31
N ASN A 317 -19.45 -7.65 11.13
CA ASN A 317 -18.08 -7.17 11.27
C ASN A 317 -17.43 -6.93 9.91
N ALA A 318 -16.52 -5.95 9.83
CA ALA A 318 -15.62 -5.81 8.69
C ALA A 318 -14.85 -7.11 8.51
N THR A 319 -15.02 -7.71 7.34
CA THR A 319 -14.58 -9.07 7.05
C THR A 319 -13.79 -9.10 5.75
N THR A 320 -12.65 -9.77 5.79
CA THR A 320 -11.82 -10.06 4.62
C THR A 320 -11.58 -11.57 4.54
N ILE A 321 -11.74 -12.15 3.35
CA ILE A 321 -11.21 -13.47 3.04
C ILE A 321 -9.85 -13.31 2.40
N ILE A 322 -8.87 -14.05 2.91
CA ILE A 322 -7.54 -14.17 2.33
C ILE A 322 -7.39 -15.57 1.75
N SER A 323 -7.01 -15.65 0.48
CA SER A 323 -6.56 -16.88 -0.18
C SER A 323 -5.19 -16.68 -0.78
N PHE A 324 -4.43 -17.77 -0.94
CA PHE A 324 -3.05 -17.73 -1.41
C PHE A 324 -2.92 -18.51 -2.71
N ASP A 325 -2.25 -17.91 -3.69
CA ASP A 325 -1.90 -18.58 -4.95
C ASP A 325 -0.52 -19.26 -4.86
N GLU A 326 0.23 -18.97 -3.79
CA GLU A 326 1.48 -19.62 -3.40
C GLU A 326 1.37 -20.20 -1.98
N PRO A 327 2.20 -21.17 -1.57
CA PRO A 327 2.15 -21.70 -0.20
C PRO A 327 2.31 -20.64 0.89
N TYR A 328 3.07 -19.59 0.60
CA TYR A 328 3.27 -18.44 1.49
C TYR A 328 3.35 -17.15 0.70
N ALA A 329 2.70 -16.11 1.22
CA ALA A 329 2.97 -14.73 0.85
C ALA A 329 3.97 -14.12 1.83
N PHE A 330 5.07 -13.58 1.31
CA PHE A 330 6.08 -12.91 2.12
C PHE A 330 5.76 -11.42 2.29
N PHE A 331 5.98 -10.88 3.48
CA PHE A 331 5.74 -9.46 3.76
C PHE A 331 6.73 -8.88 4.77
N ASP A 332 6.85 -7.55 4.78
CA ASP A 332 7.81 -6.83 5.61
C ASP A 332 7.23 -6.30 6.94
N ASN A 333 8.07 -5.61 7.72
CA ASN A 333 7.69 -4.94 8.98
C ASN A 333 6.52 -3.94 8.85
N ASN A 334 6.25 -3.44 7.64
CA ASN A 334 5.17 -2.50 7.37
C ASN A 334 3.87 -3.21 6.93
N GLY A 335 3.89 -4.53 6.77
CA GLY A 335 2.77 -5.31 6.25
C GLY A 335 2.64 -5.22 4.73
N ILE A 336 3.70 -4.83 4.03
CA ILE A 336 3.74 -4.81 2.56
C ILE A 336 4.14 -6.18 2.07
N VAL A 337 3.26 -6.79 1.26
CA VAL A 337 3.49 -8.08 0.63
C VAL A 337 4.47 -7.91 -0.52
N ALA A 338 5.55 -8.68 -0.52
CA ALA A 338 6.66 -8.58 -1.48
C ALA A 338 6.23 -8.98 -2.90
N ASN A 339 5.42 -10.04 -3.02
CA ASN A 339 4.78 -10.43 -4.28
C ASN A 339 3.26 -10.29 -4.16
N PRO A 340 2.65 -9.20 -4.65
CA PRO A 340 1.21 -9.01 -4.55
C PRO A 340 0.37 -10.08 -5.28
N HIS A 341 0.94 -10.87 -6.20
CA HIS A 341 0.26 -12.01 -6.83
C HIS A 341 0.09 -13.21 -5.90
N SER A 342 0.89 -13.31 -4.83
CA SER A 342 0.86 -14.48 -3.94
C SER A 342 -0.40 -14.54 -3.05
N VAL A 343 -1.17 -13.45 -2.97
CA VAL A 343 -2.30 -13.30 -2.05
C VAL A 343 -3.47 -12.56 -2.70
N ILE A 344 -4.68 -13.04 -2.43
CA ILE A 344 -5.93 -12.42 -2.88
C ILE A 344 -6.72 -11.98 -1.65
N TYR A 345 -7.23 -10.75 -1.71
CA TYR A 345 -8.13 -10.19 -0.69
C TYR A 345 -9.53 -9.98 -1.26
N GLU A 346 -10.53 -10.62 -0.64
CA GLU A 346 -11.95 -10.40 -0.89
C GLU A 346 -12.62 -9.76 0.33
N GLY A 347 -13.66 -8.95 0.14
CA GLY A 347 -14.33 -8.25 1.25
C GLY A 347 -13.73 -6.88 1.53
N ASP A 348 -13.64 -6.49 2.80
CA ASP A 348 -13.30 -5.11 3.23
C ASP A 348 -11.97 -4.64 2.63
N TRP A 349 -10.90 -5.43 2.72
CA TRP A 349 -9.60 -5.06 2.14
C TRP A 349 -9.59 -5.12 0.61
N GLY A 350 -10.43 -5.98 0.02
CA GLY A 350 -10.62 -6.08 -1.42
C GLY A 350 -11.36 -4.88 -2.01
N ILE A 351 -12.00 -4.02 -1.21
CA ILE A 351 -12.66 -2.79 -1.70
C ILE A 351 -11.99 -1.51 -1.18
N SER A 352 -11.22 -1.59 -0.11
CA SER A 352 -10.32 -0.55 0.38
C SER A 352 -9.09 -0.42 -0.53
N ARG A 353 -9.25 0.35 -1.62
CA ARG A 353 -8.21 0.58 -2.64
C ARG A 353 -7.38 1.83 -2.33
N VAL A 354 -6.90 2.54 -3.36
CA VAL A 354 -6.00 3.71 -3.20
C VAL A 354 -6.59 4.81 -2.32
N ALA A 355 -7.92 4.94 -2.25
CA ALA A 355 -8.56 5.94 -1.39
C ALA A 355 -8.37 5.71 0.11
N GLU A 356 -8.07 4.47 0.52
CA GLU A 356 -7.83 4.09 1.92
C GLU A 356 -6.34 3.92 2.25
N MET A 357 -5.45 4.14 1.27
CA MET A 357 -4.02 3.97 1.49
C MET A 357 -3.48 4.98 2.50
N LEU A 358 -2.71 4.44 3.43
CA LEU A 358 -1.85 5.18 4.33
C LEU A 358 -0.40 4.90 3.95
N PRO A 359 0.48 5.89 4.10
CA PRO A 359 1.89 5.64 3.85
C PRO A 359 2.43 4.65 4.91
N VAL A 360 3.43 3.84 4.55
CA VAL A 360 4.02 2.81 5.41
C VAL A 360 4.61 3.38 6.68
N ASP A 361 5.02 4.65 6.68
CA ASP A 361 5.50 5.36 7.86
C ASP A 361 4.38 5.98 8.71
N TYR A 362 3.11 5.72 8.39
CA TYR A 362 1.97 6.10 9.23
C TYR A 362 2.01 5.35 10.55
N GLU A 363 1.90 6.11 11.65
CA GLU A 363 1.75 5.60 13.00
C GLU A 363 0.39 6.05 13.55
N PRO A 364 -0.47 5.12 13.99
CA PRO A 364 -1.75 5.47 14.56
C PRO A 364 -1.56 6.26 15.85
N VAL A 365 -2.41 7.25 16.08
CA VAL A 365 -2.40 8.00 17.34
C VAL A 365 -2.94 7.09 18.43
N VAL A 366 -2.09 6.74 19.39
CA VAL A 366 -2.55 6.12 20.65
C VAL A 366 -3.20 7.23 21.47
N GLU A 367 -4.53 7.34 21.41
CA GLU A 367 -5.25 8.17 22.37
C GLU A 367 -5.01 7.57 23.76
N LYS A 368 -4.20 8.25 24.58
CA LYS A 368 -4.10 7.94 26.01
C LYS A 368 -5.50 8.13 26.58
N LYS A 369 -6.13 7.02 26.99
CA LYS A 369 -7.39 7.03 27.72
C LYS A 369 -7.24 7.74 29.06
#